data_AF-A0A954Y7E7-F1
#
_entry.id   AF-A0A954Y7E7-F1
#
_cell.length_a   1.000
_cell.length_b   1.000
_cell.length_c   1.000
_cell.angle_alpha   90.00
_cell.angle_beta   90.00
_cell.angle_gamma   90.00
#
_symmetry.space_group_name_H-M   'P 1'
#
loop_
_entity.id
_entity.type
_entity.pdbx_description
1 polymer ?
#
loop_
_entity_poly.entity_id
_entity_poly.type
_entity_poly.pdbx_seq_one_letter_code
_entity_poly.pdbx_strand_id
1 'polypeptide(L)'
;RDLDFKYSKRFDQTFAAAGVAVEPTAPRAPNQNAYVERWIGSIRRECLNRFIAFGLGHLDHLVSSYCDYYHTCRPHQRKDNRPLVGVWPEVDDPPDKVEEVVCREWLGGVLKHYERAAA
;
A
#
# COMPACT_ATOMS: atom_id res chain seq x y z
N ARG A 1 -7.74 17.11 2.15
CA ARG A 1 -8.40 17.14 0.82
C ARG A 1 -7.58 18.05 -0.09
N ASP A 2 -7.30 17.65 -1.33
CA ASP A 2 -6.70 18.58 -2.30
C ASP A 2 -7.73 19.60 -2.78
N LEU A 3 -7.29 20.58 -3.57
CA LEU A 3 -8.14 21.68 -4.05
C LEU A 3 -8.75 21.37 -5.43
N ASP A 4 -8.90 20.08 -5.77
CA ASP A 4 -9.56 19.68 -7.01
C ASP A 4 -11.09 19.77 -6.90
N PHE A 5 -11.76 19.72 -8.05
CA PHE A 5 -13.23 19.84 -8.11
C PHE A 5 -13.97 18.50 -8.01
N LYS A 6 -13.27 17.37 -7.82
CA LYS A 6 -13.91 16.04 -7.80
C LYS A 6 -14.73 15.84 -6.53
N TYR A 7 -14.27 16.41 -5.41
CA TYR A 7 -14.92 16.28 -4.11
C TYR A 7 -15.78 17.50 -3.77
N SER A 8 -17.10 17.34 -3.88
CA SER A 8 -18.07 18.41 -3.62
C SER A 8 -18.25 18.72 -2.13
N LYS A 9 -18.89 19.85 -1.79
CA LYS A 9 -19.29 20.16 -0.40
C LYS A 9 -20.17 19.08 0.25
N ARG A 10 -20.96 18.34 -0.55
CA ARG A 10 -21.77 17.23 -0.04
C ARG A 10 -20.90 16.07 0.44
N PHE A 11 -19.72 15.88 -0.15
CA PHE A 11 -18.74 14.90 0.31
C PHE A 11 -18.20 15.29 1.69
N ASP A 12 -17.90 16.58 1.92
CA ASP A 12 -17.44 17.07 3.22
C ASP A 12 -18.48 16.87 4.33
N GLN A 13 -19.76 17.03 4.00
CA GLN A 13 -20.87 16.82 4.95
C GLN A 13 -20.91 15.38 5.48
N THR A 14 -20.52 14.39 4.67
CA THR A 14 -20.41 13.00 5.13
C THR A 14 -19.36 12.84 6.22
N PHE A 15 -18.20 13.49 6.09
CA PHE A 15 -17.15 13.47 7.12
C PHE A 15 -17.59 14.23 8.38
N ALA A 16 -18.22 15.40 8.21
CA ALA A 16 -18.74 16.17 9.33
C ALA A 16 -19.79 15.38 10.14
N ALA A 17 -20.70 14.66 9.46
CA ALA A 17 -21.67 13.78 10.10
C ALA A 17 -21.01 12.61 10.85
N ALA A 18 -19.84 12.16 10.40
CA ALA A 18 -19.02 11.15 11.08
C ALA A 18 -18.09 11.74 12.16
N GLY A 19 -18.15 13.05 12.43
CA GLY A 19 -17.27 13.72 13.41
C GLY A 19 -15.82 13.92 12.95
N VAL A 20 -15.56 13.83 11.64
CA VAL A 20 -14.22 13.98 11.05
C VAL A 20 -14.07 15.36 10.42
N ALA A 21 -13.02 16.09 10.82
CA ALA A 21 -12.68 17.38 10.23
C ALA A 21 -12.06 17.21 8.83
N VAL A 22 -12.53 17.99 7.86
CA VAL A 22 -11.95 18.04 6.52
C VAL A 22 -10.92 19.15 6.45
N GLU A 23 -9.64 18.78 6.34
CA GLU A 23 -8.53 19.72 6.22
C GLU A 23 -8.07 19.85 4.76
N PRO A 24 -8.31 21.00 4.09
CA PRO A 24 -7.81 21.24 2.75
C PRO A 24 -6.30 21.50 2.74
N THR A 25 -5.61 21.04 1.71
CA THR A 25 -4.21 21.44 1.48
C THR A 25 -4.15 22.93 1.15
N ALA A 26 -3.12 23.61 1.65
CA ALA A 26 -2.82 24.98 1.29
C ALA A 26 -2.56 25.12 -0.22
N PRO A 27 -2.92 26.26 -0.83
CA PRO A 27 -2.66 26.52 -2.23
C PRO A 27 -1.17 26.36 -2.56
N ARG A 28 -0.86 25.62 -3.63
CA ARG A 28 0.52 25.39 -4.12
C ARG A 28 1.46 24.73 -3.10
N ALA A 29 0.92 23.90 -2.19
CA ALA A 29 1.70 23.14 -1.22
C ALA A 29 1.74 21.62 -1.54
N PRO A 30 2.46 21.18 -2.59
CA PRO A 30 2.48 19.78 -3.02
C PRO A 30 2.99 18.82 -1.92
N ASN A 31 3.84 19.32 -1.01
CA ASN A 31 4.40 18.52 0.07
C ASN A 31 3.34 18.06 1.10
N GLN A 32 2.18 18.73 1.20
CA GLN A 32 1.12 18.31 2.11
C GLN A 32 0.42 17.01 1.67
N ASN A 33 0.58 16.59 0.41
CA ASN A 33 0.10 15.31 -0.11
C ASN A 33 1.24 14.31 -0.41
N ALA A 34 2.48 14.60 0.00
CA ALA A 34 3.66 13.83 -0.39
C ALA A 34 3.55 12.33 -0.09
N TYR A 35 2.89 11.95 1.01
CA TYR A 35 2.69 10.55 1.38
C TYR A 35 1.76 9.82 0.40
N VAL A 36 0.64 10.45 0.03
CA VAL A 36 -0.32 9.89 -0.92
C VAL A 36 0.31 9.79 -2.31
N GLU A 37 0.99 10.85 -2.76
CA GLU A 37 1.69 10.86 -4.05
C GLU A 37 2.78 9.78 -4.13
N ARG A 38 3.55 9.61 -3.04
CA ARG A 38 4.54 8.53 -2.95
C ARG A 38 3.88 7.16 -3.05
N TRP A 39 2.76 6.95 -2.37
CA TRP A 39 1.99 5.70 -2.43
C TRP A 39 1.46 5.42 -3.84
N ILE A 40 0.84 6.42 -4.50
CA ILE A 40 0.36 6.33 -5.89
C ILE A 40 1.52 5.97 -6.83
N GLY A 41 2.68 6.60 -6.65
CA GLY A 41 3.88 6.29 -7.42
C GLY A 41 4.41 4.87 -7.20
N SER A 42 4.26 4.32 -5.99
CA SER A 42 4.62 2.93 -5.67
C SER A 42 3.71 1.93 -6.38
N ILE A 43 2.38 2.03 -6.22
CA ILE A 43 1.43 1.10 -6.87
C ILE A 43 1.55 1.15 -8.41
N ARG A 44 1.80 2.33 -8.98
CA ARG A 44 2.05 2.46 -10.42
C ARG A 44 3.30 1.71 -10.87
N ARG A 45 4.45 1.95 -10.24
CA ARG A 45 5.73 1.37 -10.67
C ARG A 45 5.83 -0.13 -10.39
N GLU A 46 5.29 -0.56 -9.25
CA GLU A 46 5.41 -1.94 -8.78
C GLU A 46 4.33 -2.85 -9.40
N CYS A 47 3.13 -2.32 -9.67
CA CYS A 47 1.99 -3.09 -10.16
C CYS A 47 1.40 -2.56 -11.47
N LEU A 48 0.73 -1.40 -11.46
CA LEU A 48 -0.19 -1.02 -12.55
C LEU A 48 0.50 -0.80 -13.90
N ASN A 49 1.76 -0.37 -13.93
CA ASN A 49 2.51 -0.22 -15.19
C ASN A 49 2.89 -1.56 -15.83
N ARG A 50 2.71 -2.68 -15.13
CA ARG A 50 3.00 -4.05 -15.64
C ARG A 50 1.77 -4.70 -16.29
N PHE A 51 0.59 -4.09 -16.19
CA PHE A 51 -0.66 -4.66 -16.65
C PHE A 51 -1.40 -3.70 -17.58
N ILE A 52 -2.11 -4.28 -18.54
CA ILE A 52 -3.18 -3.59 -19.27
C ILE A 52 -4.48 -3.99 -18.58
N ALA A 53 -5.16 -3.03 -17.94
CA ALA A 53 -6.45 -3.29 -17.32
C ALA A 53 -7.53 -3.41 -18.41
N PHE A 54 -8.24 -4.54 -18.44
CA PHE A 54 -9.28 -4.85 -19.44
C PHE A 54 -10.68 -4.38 -19.03
N GLY A 55 -10.80 -3.80 -17.83
CA GLY A 55 -12.05 -3.30 -17.27
C GLY A 55 -11.92 -3.01 -15.78
N LEU A 56 -12.98 -2.47 -15.18
CA LEU A 56 -12.99 -2.08 -13.77
C LEU A 56 -12.75 -3.26 -12.84
N GLY A 57 -13.41 -4.40 -13.05
CA GLY A 57 -13.20 -5.60 -12.22
C GLY A 57 -11.76 -6.12 -12.25
N HIS A 58 -11.08 -6.01 -13.41
CA HIS A 58 -9.66 -6.36 -13.49
C HIS A 58 -8.81 -5.33 -12.73
N LEU A 59 -9.07 -4.03 -12.90
CA LEU A 59 -8.34 -2.99 -12.16
C LEU A 59 -8.52 -3.13 -10.65
N ASP A 60 -9.74 -3.41 -10.18
CA ASP A 60 -10.04 -3.63 -8.77
C ASP A 60 -9.26 -4.82 -8.22
N HIS A 61 -9.20 -5.93 -8.98
CA HIS A 61 -8.39 -7.08 -8.59
C HIS A 61 -6.89 -6.77 -8.51
N LEU A 62 -6.34 -6.00 -9.46
CA LEU A 62 -4.94 -5.58 -9.43
C LEU A 62 -4.65 -4.70 -8.20
N VAL A 63 -5.51 -3.72 -7.94
CA VAL A 63 -5.37 -2.80 -6.81
C VAL A 63 -5.55 -3.53 -5.48
N SER A 64 -6.54 -4.41 -5.34
CA SER A 64 -6.77 -5.16 -4.11
C SER A 64 -5.59 -6.09 -3.80
N SER A 65 -5.08 -6.79 -4.81
CA SER A 65 -3.92 -7.67 -4.67
C SER A 65 -2.66 -6.89 -4.29
N TYR A 66 -2.45 -5.71 -4.88
CA TYR A 66 -1.34 -4.85 -4.49
C TYR A 66 -1.50 -4.33 -3.05
N CYS A 67 -2.70 -3.92 -2.64
CA CYS A 67 -2.96 -3.45 -1.29
C CYS A 67 -2.70 -4.53 -0.24
N ASP A 68 -3.09 -5.77 -0.52
CA ASP A 68 -2.78 -6.92 0.33
C ASP A 68 -1.27 -7.06 0.51
N TYR A 69 -0.52 -7.20 -0.58
CA TYR A 69 0.94 -7.27 -0.57
C TYR A 69 1.59 -6.05 0.13
N TYR A 70 1.11 -4.84 -0.14
CA TYR A 70 1.66 -3.59 0.41
C TYR A 70 1.55 -3.53 1.93
N HIS A 71 0.44 -4.03 2.48
CA HIS A 71 0.20 -4.02 3.91
C HIS A 71 0.90 -5.18 4.63
N THR A 72 0.88 -6.38 4.05
CA THR A 72 1.27 -7.61 4.75
C THR A 72 2.71 -8.05 4.50
N CYS A 73 3.31 -7.67 3.36
CA CYS A 73 4.61 -8.21 2.95
C CYS A 73 5.64 -7.16 2.52
N ARG A 74 5.22 -6.03 1.98
CA ARG A 74 6.15 -5.02 1.44
C ARG A 74 6.98 -4.37 2.58
N PRO A 75 8.31 -4.28 2.46
CA PRO A 75 9.14 -3.64 3.48
C PRO A 75 8.99 -2.12 3.46
N HIS A 76 8.94 -1.51 4.65
CA HIS A 76 8.85 -0.06 4.82
C HIS A 76 10.03 0.45 5.65
N GLN A 77 10.93 1.23 5.03
CA GLN A 77 12.16 1.74 5.68
C GLN A 77 11.91 2.50 6.98
N ARG A 78 10.80 3.24 7.09
CA ARG A 78 10.42 3.97 8.31
C ARG A 78 9.99 3.03 9.46
N LYS A 79 9.70 1.77 9.17
CA LYS A 79 9.33 0.71 10.12
C LYS A 79 10.40 -0.38 10.16
N ASP A 80 11.68 -0.02 10.06
CA ASP A 80 12.79 -0.99 10.11
C ASP A 80 12.66 -2.11 9.07
N ASN A 81 12.20 -1.75 7.87
CA ASN A 81 11.88 -2.68 6.77
C ASN A 81 10.78 -3.71 7.07
N ARG A 82 9.98 -3.50 8.11
CA ARG A 82 8.83 -4.34 8.44
C ARG A 82 7.58 -3.95 7.64
N PRO A 83 6.69 -4.91 7.36
CA PRO A 83 5.35 -4.64 6.85
C PRO A 83 4.50 -3.73 7.75
N LEU A 84 3.42 -3.18 7.18
CA LEU A 84 2.52 -2.28 7.91
C LEU A 84 1.65 -3.05 8.91
N VAL A 85 1.20 -4.24 8.53
CA VAL A 85 0.36 -5.14 9.30
C VAL A 85 1.16 -6.39 9.67
N GLY A 86 0.82 -7.00 10.81
CA GLY A 86 1.46 -8.23 11.31
C GLY A 86 2.28 -8.01 12.58
N VAL A 87 2.60 -9.11 13.25
CA VAL A 87 3.50 -9.15 14.40
C VAL A 87 4.85 -9.63 13.89
N TRP A 88 5.88 -8.84 14.12
CA TRP A 88 7.23 -9.11 13.67
C TRP A 88 8.14 -9.14 14.89
N PRO A 89 9.06 -10.11 14.99
CA PRO A 89 9.99 -10.17 16.11
C PRO A 89 10.81 -8.87 16.19
N GLU A 90 11.14 -8.46 17.42
CA GLU A 90 11.91 -7.23 17.64
C GLU A 90 13.35 -7.36 17.13
N VAL A 91 13.86 -8.59 17.12
CA VAL A 91 15.22 -8.95 16.69
C VAL A 91 15.10 -9.94 15.53
N ASP A 92 15.81 -9.63 14.43
CA ASP A 92 16.00 -10.57 13.33
C ASP A 92 17.15 -11.51 13.71
N ASP A 93 16.85 -12.56 14.49
CA ASP A 93 17.85 -13.57 14.81
C ASP A 93 18.16 -14.41 13.55
N PRO A 94 19.44 -14.60 13.19
CA PRO A 94 19.80 -15.52 12.13
C PRO A 94 19.31 -16.92 12.51
N PRO A 95 18.65 -17.64 11.59
CA PRO A 95 18.06 -18.93 11.94
C PRO A 95 19.16 -19.93 12.30
N ASP A 96 18.92 -20.73 13.35
CA ASP A 96 19.83 -21.78 13.80
C ASP A 96 20.03 -22.89 12.74
N LYS A 97 19.11 -22.99 11.78
CA LYS A 97 19.10 -23.99 10.71
C LYS A 97 18.74 -23.36 9.37
N VAL A 98 19.19 -23.99 8.28
CA VAL A 98 18.74 -23.66 6.93
C VAL A 98 17.30 -24.16 6.77
N GLU A 99 16.34 -23.29 7.06
CA GLU A 99 14.92 -23.54 6.79
C GLU A 99 14.62 -23.38 5.31
N GLU A 100 13.61 -24.12 4.84
CA GLU A 100 13.10 -23.99 3.47
C GLU A 100 12.60 -22.57 3.23
N VAL A 101 13.02 -21.97 2.11
CA VAL A 101 12.56 -20.64 1.70
C VAL A 101 11.33 -20.82 0.79
N VAL A 102 10.20 -20.28 1.24
CA VAL A 102 8.94 -20.30 0.51
C VAL A 102 8.72 -18.96 -0.17
N CYS A 103 8.26 -19.01 -1.43
CA CYS A 103 7.88 -17.83 -2.21
C CYS A 103 6.36 -17.72 -2.27
N ARG A 104 5.84 -16.60 -1.77
CA ARG A 104 4.46 -16.18 -1.95
C ARG A 104 4.38 -15.20 -3.10
N GLU A 105 3.40 -15.40 -3.98
CA GLU A 105 3.27 -14.63 -5.21
C GLU A 105 1.88 -14.03 -5.36
N TRP A 106 1.82 -12.82 -5.91
CA TRP A 106 0.59 -12.18 -6.37
C TRP A 106 0.69 -11.87 -7.85
N LEU A 107 -0.47 -11.82 -8.51
CA LEU A 107 -0.59 -11.34 -9.89
C LEU A 107 0.34 -12.07 -10.87
N GLY A 108 0.43 -13.40 -10.77
CA GLY A 108 1.28 -14.23 -11.63
C GLY A 108 2.78 -14.02 -11.41
N GLY A 109 3.19 -13.66 -10.18
CA GLY A 109 4.59 -13.51 -9.81
C GLY A 109 5.18 -12.12 -10.08
N VAL A 110 4.34 -11.14 -10.44
CA VAL A 110 4.79 -9.74 -10.54
C VAL A 110 5.20 -9.18 -9.18
N LEU A 111 4.47 -9.57 -8.13
CA LEU A 111 4.83 -9.27 -6.75
C LEU A 111 5.20 -10.60 -6.08
N LYS A 112 6.35 -10.61 -5.40
CA LYS A 112 6.85 -11.79 -4.70
C LYS A 112 7.30 -11.41 -3.30
N HIS A 113 7.04 -12.30 -2.36
CA HIS A 113 7.56 -12.23 -1.01
C HIS A 113 8.19 -13.57 -0.67
N TYR A 114 9.35 -13.52 -0.03
CA TYR A 114 10.07 -14.71 0.37
C TYR A 114 10.09 -14.76 1.89
N GLU A 115 9.58 -15.84 2.44
CA GLU A 115 9.57 -16.13 3.88
C GLU A 115 10.20 -17.51 4.11
N ARG A 116 10.68 -17.77 5.32
CA ARG A 116 11.11 -19.12 5.71
C ARG A 116 9.89 -19.88 6.21
N ALA A 117 9.78 -21.16 5.85
CA ALA A 117 8.77 -22.03 6.44
C ALA A 117 9.06 -22.17 7.94
N ALA A 118 8.17 -21.67 8.80
CA ALA A 118 8.27 -21.90 10.23
C ALA A 118 8.22 -23.41 10.51
N ALA A 119 9.15 -23.90 11.33
CA ALA A 119 9.21 -25.29 11.80
C ALA A 119 8.04 -25.67 12.71
#